data_AF-A0A9P6TJR9-F1
#
_entry.id   AF-A0A9P6TJR9-F1
#
_cell.length_a   1.000
_cell.length_b   1.000
_cell.length_c   1.000
_cell.angle_alpha   90.00
_cell.angle_beta   90.00
_cell.angle_gamma   90.00
#
_symmetry.space_group_name_H-M   'P 1'
#
loop_
_entity.id
_entity.type
_entity.pdbx_description
1 polymer ?
#
loop_
_entity_poly.entity_id
_entity_poly.type
_entity_poly.pdbx_seq_one_letter_code
_entity_poly.pdbx_strand_id
1 'polypeptide(L)'
;MTSYPGYDELLAYVGRADSPSLTAFTRDRQENLAGWSRNEVAATAQELYQLWHGRFIQCARKERPEMNIARQRMTKTWGNIALLKQKLLETDMVYMAAGFDVLNAYAPTVSSMAARGAKRKHDQASSSSSSRTPRHRLLSDATTATASPVLQPSDPQPAVVDAATVNESVELADPDSWHSLDEHPRRSSRHVYRVDDFNEQENNEDPWVVNGINASEHFATFRRQSVKGATKQVNMSDARVLSLSHIFVVCEQQDLSATHRLDQCIHKAILAATDPKQNWVRLPKLARKWIMDLDEALASLPFSRPNNQLVRMARNLGIDLDDPDAVVVDEDRTMLECAESMIVAMVGQFSKWISNCMLETTFIKQYLLPLIENALSHDELHCRVGESCVANSDNLFADIVCYHEPMEGQRFDLLAVEVKPAISPGSNKGESDFVKVGKEMKEVVDALILAGVEHPQVVGLLVQGFSCFTYEMTLPADGTYVMLHLGKFSLPRSPSHIALLPNSFEHLWQLRGIMMDTVQRISTMIRSNGRHDQYHRRLAWTKSTCLRPDVVKGEK
;
A
#
# COMPACT_ATOMS: atom_id res chain seq x y z
N MET A 1 -6.88 -21.41 14.70
CA MET A 1 -7.81 -22.05 13.74
C MET A 1 -8.92 -21.06 13.50
N THR A 2 -9.22 -20.78 12.23
CA THR A 2 -10.31 -19.88 11.85
C THR A 2 -11.65 -20.60 12.05
N SER A 3 -12.48 -20.09 12.95
CA SER A 3 -13.88 -20.52 13.06
C SER A 3 -14.64 -20.05 11.81
N TYR A 4 -15.49 -20.91 11.26
CA TYR A 4 -16.35 -20.60 10.10
C TYR A 4 -17.78 -21.10 10.35
N PRO A 5 -18.79 -20.51 9.69
CA PRO A 5 -20.17 -21.00 9.82
C PRO A 5 -20.27 -22.49 9.46
N GLY A 6 -20.88 -23.29 10.34
CA GLY A 6 -20.96 -24.75 10.18
C GLY A 6 -19.78 -25.54 10.74
N TYR A 7 -18.78 -24.89 11.36
CA TYR A 7 -17.60 -25.55 11.92
C TYR A 7 -17.98 -26.57 12.99
N ASP A 8 -18.76 -26.16 14.00
CA ASP A 8 -19.12 -27.01 15.14
C ASP A 8 -19.98 -28.20 14.71
N GLU A 9 -20.89 -28.00 13.75
CA GLU A 9 -21.72 -29.07 13.20
C GLU A 9 -20.93 -30.08 12.37
N LEU A 10 -19.96 -29.60 11.58
CA LEU A 10 -19.05 -30.45 10.82
C LEU A 10 -18.13 -31.24 11.75
N LEU A 11 -17.58 -30.58 12.77
CA LEU A 11 -16.73 -31.18 13.79
C LEU A 11 -17.49 -32.26 14.57
N ALA A 12 -18.70 -31.93 15.06
CA ALA A 12 -19.56 -32.87 15.78
C ALA A 12 -20.07 -34.02 14.90
N TYR A 13 -20.23 -33.81 13.60
CA TYR A 13 -20.54 -34.90 12.66
C TYR A 13 -19.36 -35.87 12.53
N VAL A 14 -18.17 -35.32 12.29
CA VAL A 14 -16.93 -36.11 12.15
C VAL A 14 -16.63 -36.93 13.40
N GLY A 15 -16.79 -36.34 14.60
CA GLY A 15 -16.51 -37.02 15.87
C GLY A 15 -17.51 -38.13 16.21
N ARG A 16 -18.74 -38.09 15.69
CA ARG A 16 -19.80 -39.07 16.02
C ARG A 16 -19.96 -40.18 14.99
N ALA A 17 -19.65 -39.93 13.72
CA ALA A 17 -19.87 -40.91 12.67
C ALA A 17 -18.76 -41.97 12.66
N ASP A 18 -19.14 -43.26 12.63
CA ASP A 18 -18.18 -44.37 12.56
C ASP A 18 -17.30 -44.28 11.30
N SER A 19 -17.92 -43.89 10.18
CA SER A 19 -17.28 -43.69 8.87
C SER A 19 -17.77 -42.37 8.25
N PRO A 20 -17.23 -41.22 8.66
CA PRO A 20 -17.69 -39.92 8.18
C PRO A 20 -17.39 -39.78 6.69
N SER A 21 -18.36 -39.26 5.94
CA SER A 21 -18.13 -38.86 4.54
C SER A 21 -18.76 -37.50 4.28
N LEU A 22 -18.10 -36.71 3.44
CA LEU A 22 -18.62 -35.40 3.07
C LEU A 22 -19.95 -35.53 2.31
N THR A 23 -20.09 -36.59 1.50
CA THR A 23 -21.35 -36.88 0.79
C THR A 23 -22.51 -37.12 1.76
N ALA A 24 -22.31 -37.88 2.83
CA ALA A 24 -23.36 -38.10 3.82
C ALA A 24 -23.66 -36.83 4.62
N PHE A 25 -22.63 -36.05 5.00
CA PHE A 25 -22.82 -34.77 5.68
C PHE A 25 -23.66 -33.79 4.86
N THR A 26 -23.37 -33.68 3.57
CA THR A 26 -23.97 -32.70 2.65
C THR A 26 -25.39 -33.03 2.27
N ARG A 27 -25.74 -34.33 2.16
CA ARG A 27 -27.08 -34.78 1.76
C ARG A 27 -28.19 -34.18 2.62
N ASP A 28 -27.97 -34.11 3.93
CA ASP A 28 -28.99 -33.71 4.91
C ASP A 28 -28.84 -32.24 5.34
N ARG A 29 -27.90 -31.49 4.74
CA ARG A 29 -27.54 -30.11 5.15
C ARG A 29 -27.36 -29.16 3.96
N GLN A 30 -28.06 -29.40 2.86
CA GLN A 30 -27.87 -28.60 1.64
C GLN A 30 -28.18 -27.11 1.88
N GLU A 31 -29.30 -26.81 2.56
CA GLU A 31 -29.71 -25.44 2.89
C GLU A 31 -28.74 -24.78 3.88
N ASN A 32 -28.34 -25.50 4.93
CA ASN A 32 -27.34 -25.01 5.89
C ASN A 32 -26.02 -24.71 5.19
N LEU A 33 -25.52 -25.61 4.33
CA LEU A 33 -24.28 -25.40 3.58
C LEU A 33 -24.38 -24.20 2.64
N ALA A 34 -25.52 -23.99 1.99
CA ALA A 34 -25.76 -22.81 1.17
C ALA A 34 -25.71 -21.53 2.03
N GLY A 35 -26.39 -21.52 3.19
CA GLY A 35 -26.40 -20.40 4.13
C GLY A 35 -25.03 -20.13 4.77
N TRP A 36 -24.30 -21.16 5.19
CA TRP A 36 -22.95 -21.05 5.72
C TRP A 36 -21.95 -20.58 4.68
N SER A 37 -22.18 -20.92 3.40
CA SER A 37 -21.33 -20.49 2.29
C SER A 37 -21.71 -19.12 1.73
N ARG A 38 -22.71 -18.45 2.30
CA ARG A 38 -23.28 -17.21 1.75
C ARG A 38 -22.26 -16.09 1.58
N ASN A 39 -21.34 -15.95 2.54
CA ASN A 39 -20.27 -14.94 2.50
C ASN A 39 -18.95 -15.45 1.90
N GLU A 40 -18.91 -16.69 1.42
CA GLU A 40 -17.69 -17.30 0.86
C GLU A 40 -17.52 -16.96 -0.63
N VAL A 41 -16.28 -16.91 -1.13
CA VAL A 41 -15.98 -16.68 -2.57
C VAL A 41 -16.66 -17.71 -3.47
N ALA A 42 -16.68 -18.97 -3.03
CA ALA A 42 -16.98 -20.13 -3.86
C ALA A 42 -18.39 -20.03 -4.46
N ALA A 43 -18.50 -19.79 -5.76
CA ALA A 43 -19.77 -19.55 -6.44
C ALA A 43 -20.24 -20.79 -7.20
N THR A 44 -19.31 -21.60 -7.70
CA THR A 44 -19.63 -22.81 -8.45
C THR A 44 -19.75 -24.03 -7.55
N ALA A 45 -20.44 -25.07 -8.04
CA ALA A 45 -20.53 -26.35 -7.35
C ALA A 45 -19.15 -26.98 -7.07
N GLN A 46 -18.19 -26.80 -7.99
CA GLN A 46 -16.82 -27.31 -7.86
C GLN A 46 -16.04 -26.56 -6.77
N GLU A 47 -16.10 -25.23 -6.75
CA GLU A 47 -15.43 -24.41 -5.73
C GLU A 47 -16.02 -24.67 -4.34
N LEU A 48 -17.35 -24.79 -4.23
CA LEU A 48 -18.01 -25.11 -2.97
C LEU A 48 -17.60 -26.51 -2.46
N TYR A 49 -17.53 -27.49 -3.36
CA TYR A 49 -17.01 -28.81 -3.03
C TYR A 49 -15.58 -28.73 -2.50
N GLN A 50 -14.69 -28.02 -3.19
CA GLN A 50 -13.28 -27.91 -2.78
C GLN A 50 -13.14 -27.22 -1.42
N LEU A 51 -13.86 -26.13 -1.19
CA LEU A 51 -13.88 -25.40 0.07
C LEU A 51 -14.28 -26.32 1.23
N TRP A 52 -15.43 -26.98 1.11
CA TRP A 52 -15.97 -27.83 2.17
C TRP A 52 -15.25 -29.16 2.31
N HIS A 53 -14.64 -29.66 1.24
CA HIS A 53 -13.74 -30.81 1.31
C HIS A 53 -12.50 -30.49 2.14
N GLY A 54 -11.86 -29.34 1.91
CA GLY A 54 -10.74 -28.89 2.74
C GLY A 54 -11.12 -28.80 4.22
N ARG A 55 -12.28 -28.18 4.50
CA ARG A 55 -12.86 -28.06 5.86
C ARG A 55 -13.11 -29.42 6.52
N PHE A 56 -13.71 -30.37 5.78
CA PHE A 56 -13.98 -31.73 6.25
C PHE A 56 -12.69 -32.47 6.61
N ILE A 57 -11.67 -32.42 5.75
CA ILE A 57 -10.37 -33.05 6.02
C ILE A 57 -9.70 -32.43 7.25
N GLN A 58 -9.78 -31.12 7.44
CA GLN A 58 -9.24 -30.45 8.63
C GLN A 58 -9.94 -30.92 9.91
N CYS A 59 -11.27 -30.98 9.93
CA CYS A 59 -12.03 -31.47 11.09
C CYS A 59 -11.73 -32.94 11.38
N ALA A 60 -11.65 -33.79 10.35
CA ALA A 60 -11.33 -35.21 10.49
C ALA A 60 -9.92 -35.46 11.04
N ARG A 61 -8.91 -34.71 10.56
CA ARG A 61 -7.55 -34.78 11.13
C ARG A 61 -7.49 -34.32 12.58
N LYS A 62 -8.35 -33.38 12.98
CA LYS A 62 -8.40 -32.85 14.33
C LYS A 62 -9.06 -33.83 15.30
N GLU A 63 -10.24 -34.36 14.95
CA GLU A 63 -11.04 -35.19 15.85
C GLU A 63 -10.66 -36.67 15.81
N ARG A 64 -10.15 -37.16 14.67
CA ARG A 64 -9.82 -38.58 14.45
C ARG A 64 -8.51 -38.73 13.67
N PRO A 65 -7.35 -38.31 14.25
CA PRO A 65 -6.06 -38.28 13.55
C PRO A 65 -5.61 -39.64 13.01
N GLU A 66 -6.04 -40.73 13.64
CA GLU A 66 -5.76 -42.12 13.26
C GLU A 66 -6.60 -42.64 12.08
N MET A 67 -7.67 -41.93 11.71
CA MET A 67 -8.63 -42.39 10.71
C MET A 67 -8.13 -42.09 9.30
N ASN A 68 -8.05 -43.13 8.46
CA ASN A 68 -7.75 -42.98 7.04
C ASN A 68 -9.01 -42.56 6.27
N ILE A 69 -9.05 -41.32 5.81
CA ILE A 69 -10.20 -40.76 5.09
C ILE A 69 -10.14 -41.22 3.63
N ALA A 70 -11.11 -42.03 3.22
CA ALA A 70 -11.25 -42.43 1.83
C ALA A 70 -11.42 -41.20 0.90
N ARG A 71 -10.90 -41.31 -0.33
CA ARG A 71 -11.01 -40.24 -1.33
C ARG A 71 -12.50 -39.91 -1.57
N GLN A 72 -12.88 -38.68 -1.24
CA GLN A 72 -14.23 -38.20 -1.49
C GLN A 72 -14.42 -37.88 -2.98
N ARG A 73 -15.64 -38.08 -3.48
CA ARG A 73 -16.03 -37.72 -4.85
C ARG A 73 -17.11 -36.65 -4.79
N MET A 74 -17.03 -35.69 -5.70
CA MET A 74 -18.07 -34.69 -5.88
C MET A 74 -19.36 -35.36 -6.37
N THR A 75 -20.49 -35.00 -5.78
CA THR A 75 -21.83 -35.48 -6.14
C THR A 75 -22.66 -34.35 -6.74
N LYS A 76 -23.80 -34.72 -7.37
CA LYS A 76 -24.76 -33.75 -7.92
C LYS A 76 -25.36 -32.81 -6.85
N THR A 77 -25.31 -33.20 -5.57
CA THR A 77 -25.75 -32.40 -4.42
C THR A 77 -25.11 -31.01 -4.39
N TRP A 78 -23.86 -30.88 -4.83
CA TRP A 78 -23.16 -29.59 -4.87
C TRP A 78 -23.74 -28.61 -5.88
N GLY A 79 -24.34 -29.12 -6.97
CA GLY A 79 -25.12 -28.29 -7.90
C GLY A 79 -26.33 -27.66 -7.22
N ASN A 80 -27.04 -28.43 -6.39
CA ASN A 80 -28.18 -27.92 -5.62
C ASN A 80 -27.74 -26.89 -4.57
N ILE A 81 -26.64 -27.14 -3.86
CA ILE A 81 -26.10 -26.20 -2.86
C ILE A 81 -25.70 -24.88 -3.52
N ALA A 82 -25.04 -24.92 -4.68
CA ALA A 82 -24.69 -23.72 -5.44
C ALA A 82 -25.93 -22.93 -5.85
N LEU A 83 -26.96 -23.61 -6.36
CA LEU A 83 -28.23 -22.97 -6.73
C LEU A 83 -28.96 -22.37 -5.52
N LEU A 84 -28.98 -23.06 -4.38
CA LEU A 84 -29.55 -22.55 -3.14
C LEU A 84 -28.78 -21.32 -2.63
N LYS A 85 -27.44 -21.35 -2.68
CA LYS A 85 -26.62 -20.19 -2.32
C LYS A 85 -26.94 -18.99 -3.21
N GLN A 86 -27.06 -19.20 -4.52
CA GLN A 86 -27.42 -18.14 -5.46
C GLN A 86 -28.79 -17.54 -5.13
N LYS A 87 -29.81 -18.38 -4.86
CA LYS A 87 -31.15 -17.90 -4.46
C LYS A 87 -31.12 -17.07 -3.17
N LEU A 88 -30.30 -17.47 -2.19
CA LEU A 88 -30.13 -16.69 -0.96
C LEU A 88 -29.52 -15.32 -1.25
N LEU A 89 -28.50 -15.25 -2.11
CA LEU A 89 -27.88 -13.98 -2.52
C LEU A 89 -28.85 -13.08 -3.29
N GLU A 90 -29.64 -13.65 -4.20
CA GLU A 90 -30.69 -12.91 -4.92
C GLU A 90 -31.75 -12.35 -3.96
N THR A 91 -32.16 -13.15 -2.98
CA THR A 91 -33.11 -12.74 -1.93
C THR A 91 -32.55 -11.58 -1.11
N ASP A 92 -31.27 -11.62 -0.75
CA ASP A 92 -30.60 -10.55 -0.02
C ASP A 92 -30.54 -9.26 -0.81
N MET A 93 -30.23 -9.35 -2.10
CA MET A 93 -30.19 -8.19 -2.98
C MET A 93 -31.57 -7.53 -3.05
N VAL A 94 -32.66 -8.31 -3.08
CA VAL A 94 -34.03 -7.78 -3.02
C VAL A 94 -34.31 -7.09 -1.69
N TYR A 95 -33.95 -7.69 -0.56
CA TYR A 95 -34.12 -7.07 0.76
C TYR A 95 -33.29 -5.79 0.92
N MET A 96 -32.05 -5.79 0.42
CA MET A 96 -31.17 -4.62 0.45
C MET A 96 -31.73 -3.50 -0.44
N ALA A 97 -32.19 -3.82 -1.65
CA ALA A 97 -32.85 -2.87 -2.54
C ALA A 97 -34.10 -2.24 -1.90
N ALA A 98 -34.98 -3.07 -1.31
CA ALA A 98 -36.15 -2.58 -0.58
C ALA A 98 -35.77 -1.71 0.63
N GLY A 99 -34.70 -2.08 1.35
CA GLY A 99 -34.15 -1.27 2.44
C GLY A 99 -33.65 0.10 1.96
N PHE A 100 -32.98 0.14 0.81
CA PHE A 100 -32.54 1.39 0.19
C PHE A 100 -33.73 2.25 -0.24
N ASP A 101 -34.79 1.67 -0.82
CA ASP A 101 -36.00 2.41 -1.19
C ASP A 101 -36.67 3.04 0.04
N VAL A 102 -36.73 2.31 1.16
CA VAL A 102 -37.23 2.85 2.43
C VAL A 102 -36.33 4.00 2.90
N LEU A 103 -35.01 3.81 2.96
CA LEU A 103 -34.09 4.87 3.39
C LEU A 103 -34.20 6.12 2.51
N ASN A 104 -34.31 5.96 1.19
CA ASN A 104 -34.50 7.05 0.24
C ASN A 104 -35.84 7.77 0.44
N ALA A 105 -36.92 7.04 0.72
CA ALA A 105 -38.22 7.64 1.05
C ALA A 105 -38.17 8.47 2.35
N TYR A 106 -37.32 8.10 3.32
CA TYR A 106 -37.15 8.82 4.58
C TYR A 106 -36.13 9.96 4.52
N ALA A 107 -35.20 9.96 3.56
CA ALA A 107 -34.14 10.98 3.45
C ALA A 107 -34.66 12.45 3.40
N PRO A 108 -35.76 12.79 2.69
CA PRO A 108 -36.33 14.13 2.72
C PRO A 108 -36.87 14.52 4.10
N THR A 109 -37.47 13.57 4.81
CA THR A 109 -38.03 13.77 6.16
C THR A 109 -36.92 14.04 7.17
N VAL A 110 -35.85 13.25 7.16
CA VAL A 110 -34.68 13.44 8.03
C VAL A 110 -34.00 14.78 7.73
N SER A 111 -33.84 15.12 6.45
CA SER A 111 -33.28 16.42 6.03
C SER A 111 -34.14 17.60 6.51
N SER A 112 -35.46 17.49 6.43
CA SER A 112 -36.41 18.48 6.96
C SER A 112 -36.33 18.61 8.48
N MET A 113 -36.20 17.50 9.21
CA MET A 113 -36.02 17.52 10.66
C MET A 113 -34.70 18.19 11.07
N ALA A 114 -33.60 17.90 10.36
CA ALA A 114 -32.30 18.54 10.58
C ALA A 114 -32.36 20.05 10.31
N ALA A 115 -32.99 20.47 9.21
CA ALA A 115 -33.20 21.88 8.88
C ALA A 115 -34.03 22.62 9.94
N ARG A 116 -35.09 21.99 10.47
CA ARG A 116 -35.89 22.54 11.58
C ARG A 116 -35.10 22.65 12.88
N GLY A 117 -34.23 21.68 13.16
CA GLY A 117 -33.32 21.70 14.31
C GLY A 117 -32.31 22.85 14.24
N ALA A 118 -31.71 23.06 13.07
CA ALA A 118 -30.77 24.16 12.82
C ALA A 118 -31.47 25.53 12.96
N LYS A 119 -32.69 25.67 12.42
CA LYS A 119 -33.49 26.90 12.55
C LYS A 119 -33.84 27.21 14.00
N ARG A 120 -34.27 26.21 14.79
CA ARG A 120 -34.55 26.41 16.23
C ARG A 120 -33.33 26.85 17.03
N LYS A 121 -32.13 26.32 16.72
CA LYS A 121 -30.89 26.76 17.37
C LYS A 121 -30.53 28.21 17.01
N HIS A 122 -30.71 28.59 15.74
CA HIS A 122 -30.51 29.97 15.29
C HIS A 122 -31.49 30.95 15.97
N ASP A 123 -32.76 30.57 16.09
CA ASP A 123 -33.80 31.40 16.72
C ASP A 123 -33.59 31.52 18.26
N GLN A 124 -33.03 30.50 18.91
CA GLN A 124 -32.63 30.56 20.32
C GLN A 124 -31.35 31.38 20.55
N ALA A 125 -30.40 31.36 19.60
CA ALA A 125 -29.19 32.18 19.69
C ALA A 125 -29.48 33.67 19.45
N SER A 126 -30.45 33.99 18.57
CA SER A 126 -30.82 35.37 18.25
C SER A 126 -31.73 36.03 19.29
N SER A 127 -32.41 35.26 20.14
CA SER A 127 -33.25 35.79 21.23
C SER A 127 -32.48 36.08 22.54
N SER A 128 -31.18 35.76 22.62
CA SER A 128 -30.35 35.98 23.83
C SER A 128 -29.36 37.15 23.73
N SER A 129 -29.32 37.91 22.63
CA SER A 129 -28.41 39.06 22.45
C SER A 129 -29.13 40.42 22.43
N SER A 130 -29.89 40.73 23.48
CA SER A 130 -30.36 42.09 23.74
C SER A 130 -29.80 42.61 25.08
N SER A 131 -28.49 42.87 25.12
CA SER A 131 -27.89 43.75 26.12
C SER A 131 -27.36 45.01 25.44
N ARG A 132 -27.97 46.13 25.84
CA ARG A 132 -27.68 47.51 25.47
C ARG A 132 -26.18 47.84 25.60
N THR A 133 -25.62 48.51 24.60
CA THR A 133 -24.48 49.42 24.78
C THR A 133 -24.80 50.79 24.16
N PRO A 134 -24.38 51.90 24.80
CA PRO A 134 -24.73 53.25 24.37
C PRO A 134 -23.74 53.80 23.32
N ARG A 135 -24.30 54.46 22.30
CA ARG A 135 -23.58 55.29 21.33
C ARG A 135 -22.79 56.40 22.02
N HIS A 136 -21.49 56.48 21.76
CA HIS A 136 -20.74 57.74 21.84
C HIS A 136 -20.42 58.25 20.44
N ARG A 137 -20.75 59.52 20.24
CA ARG A 137 -20.69 60.33 19.02
C ARG A 137 -19.48 61.24 19.17
N LEU A 138 -18.51 61.21 18.27
CA LEU A 138 -17.53 62.29 18.10
C LEU A 138 -17.26 62.53 16.61
N LEU A 139 -17.52 63.77 16.23
CA LEU A 139 -17.09 64.47 15.03
C LEU A 139 -15.67 65.01 15.24
N SER A 140 -14.85 65.02 14.19
CA SER A 140 -14.04 66.17 13.78
C SER A 140 -13.30 65.89 12.47
N ASP A 141 -13.08 66.98 11.77
CA ASP A 141 -12.88 67.13 10.34
C ASP A 141 -11.44 66.96 9.84
N ALA A 142 -11.36 66.67 8.54
CA ALA A 142 -10.46 67.16 7.50
C ALA A 142 -9.02 67.60 7.82
N THR A 143 -8.04 67.09 7.05
CA THR A 143 -7.33 67.90 6.03
C THR A 143 -6.36 67.07 5.14
N THR A 144 -6.49 67.31 3.83
CA THR A 144 -5.47 67.45 2.75
C THR A 144 -4.23 66.53 2.65
N ALA A 145 -4.24 65.75 1.57
CA ALA A 145 -3.22 65.48 0.55
C ALA A 145 -1.71 65.59 0.89
N THR A 146 -0.96 64.53 0.55
CA THR A 146 0.31 64.62 -0.19
C THR A 146 0.71 63.23 -0.72
N ALA A 147 1.38 63.24 -1.87
CA ALA A 147 1.69 62.10 -2.74
C ALA A 147 2.59 61.02 -2.10
N SER A 148 2.31 59.76 -2.42
CA SER A 148 3.19 58.61 -2.12
C SER A 148 4.12 58.32 -3.30
N PRO A 149 5.42 58.07 -3.09
CA PRO A 149 6.29 57.49 -4.09
C PRO A 149 6.16 55.96 -4.09
N VAL A 150 6.29 55.40 -5.29
CA VAL A 150 6.36 53.97 -5.58
C VAL A 150 7.60 53.37 -4.90
N LEU A 151 7.38 52.45 -3.94
CA LEU A 151 8.41 51.59 -3.38
C LEU A 151 8.38 50.25 -4.12
N GLN A 152 9.51 49.90 -4.75
CA GLN A 152 9.77 48.56 -5.26
C GLN A 152 9.92 47.57 -4.09
N PRO A 153 9.42 46.33 -4.21
CA PRO A 153 9.71 45.29 -3.24
C PRO A 153 11.14 44.78 -3.46
N SER A 154 11.98 44.95 -2.45
CA SER A 154 13.28 44.28 -2.33
C SER A 154 13.06 42.82 -1.89
N ASP A 155 13.60 41.88 -2.66
CA ASP A 155 13.61 40.46 -2.33
C ASP A 155 14.33 40.20 -0.99
N PRO A 156 13.78 39.36 -0.10
CA PRO A 156 14.47 38.98 1.13
C PRO A 156 15.58 37.98 0.82
N GLN A 157 16.83 38.36 1.08
CA GLN A 157 17.94 37.41 1.15
C GLN A 157 17.70 36.40 2.28
N PRO A 158 17.96 35.09 2.07
CA PRO A 158 17.89 34.10 3.13
C PRO A 158 19.00 34.36 4.15
N ALA A 159 18.61 34.46 5.42
CA ALA A 159 19.53 34.54 6.54
C ALA A 159 20.39 33.28 6.60
N VAL A 160 21.70 33.45 6.45
CA VAL A 160 22.71 32.42 6.74
C VAL A 160 22.67 32.20 8.26
N VAL A 161 22.15 31.05 8.69
CA VAL A 161 22.17 30.65 10.10
C VAL A 161 23.53 29.99 10.35
N ASP A 162 24.38 30.64 11.15
CA ASP A 162 25.66 30.09 11.58
C ASP A 162 25.43 28.81 12.41
N ALA A 163 25.79 27.66 11.84
CA ALA A 163 25.63 26.33 12.42
C ALA A 163 26.71 25.96 13.46
N ALA A 164 27.28 26.95 14.14
CA ALA A 164 28.23 26.73 15.22
C ALA A 164 27.58 27.09 16.55
N THR A 165 27.53 26.12 17.47
CA THR A 165 27.12 26.26 18.88
C THR A 165 25.64 25.98 19.21
N VAL A 166 25.13 24.81 18.85
CA VAL A 166 24.08 24.13 19.64
C VAL A 166 24.68 22.84 20.19
N ASN A 167 25.34 22.96 21.33
CA ASN A 167 25.81 21.82 22.11
C ASN A 167 24.92 21.77 23.37
N GLU A 168 23.61 21.52 23.15
CA GLU A 168 22.69 21.26 24.25
C GLU A 168 22.75 19.77 24.57
N SER A 169 23.24 19.46 25.76
CA SER A 169 23.12 18.16 26.39
C SER A 169 21.64 17.89 26.68
N VAL A 170 20.93 17.36 25.68
CA VAL A 170 19.60 16.77 25.87
C VAL A 170 19.77 15.65 26.90
N GLU A 171 19.15 15.78 28.07
CA GLU A 171 18.98 14.69 29.03
C GLU A 171 18.16 13.59 28.34
N LEU A 172 18.88 12.67 27.68
CA LEU A 172 18.28 11.49 27.06
C LEU A 172 17.66 10.67 28.19
N ALA A 173 16.33 10.51 28.13
CA ALA A 173 15.59 9.57 28.97
C ALA A 173 16.35 8.24 29.10
N ASP A 174 16.26 7.61 30.28
CA ASP A 174 16.99 6.39 30.63
C ASP A 174 17.18 5.49 29.39
N PRO A 175 18.42 5.36 28.87
CA PRO A 175 18.68 4.65 27.63
C PRO A 175 18.27 3.18 27.70
N ASP A 176 17.99 2.65 28.90
CA ASP A 176 17.52 1.29 29.14
C ASP A 176 15.99 1.16 29.28
N SER A 177 15.22 2.26 29.23
CA SER A 177 13.76 2.22 29.27
C SER A 177 13.17 1.80 27.92
N TRP A 178 12.83 0.52 27.78
CA TRP A 178 12.20 -0.07 26.59
C TRP A 178 10.67 0.12 26.54
N HIS A 179 10.06 0.58 27.63
CA HIS A 179 8.63 0.37 27.88
C HIS A 179 7.68 1.40 27.25
N SER A 180 8.16 2.46 26.61
CA SER A 180 7.27 3.60 26.32
C SER A 180 6.69 3.70 24.90
N LEU A 181 7.34 3.28 23.80
CA LEU A 181 6.85 3.71 22.46
C LEU A 181 7.09 2.78 21.24
N ASP A 182 7.76 1.63 21.37
CA ASP A 182 8.28 0.89 20.19
C ASP A 182 7.72 -0.55 20.02
N GLU A 183 6.61 -0.92 20.65
CA GLU A 183 6.04 -2.27 20.51
C GLU A 183 5.13 -2.41 19.28
N HIS A 184 5.32 -3.48 18.49
CA HIS A 184 4.41 -3.76 17.38
C HIS A 184 3.07 -4.31 17.90
N PRO A 185 1.91 -3.70 17.55
CA PRO A 185 0.64 -3.96 18.23
C PRO A 185 0.09 -5.38 18.04
N ARG A 186 0.57 -6.10 17.03
CA ARG A 186 0.07 -7.44 16.65
C ARG A 186 1.11 -8.55 16.69
N ARG A 187 2.39 -8.25 16.94
CA ARG A 187 3.44 -9.26 16.88
C ARG A 187 3.49 -9.98 18.22
N SER A 188 3.09 -11.25 18.22
CA SER A 188 3.03 -12.06 19.44
C SER A 188 4.21 -13.02 19.59
N SER A 189 5.03 -13.22 18.54
CA SER A 189 6.13 -14.19 18.57
C SER A 189 7.48 -13.51 18.79
N ARG A 190 8.24 -14.05 19.76
CA ARG A 190 9.56 -13.56 20.19
C ARG A 190 10.73 -14.11 19.38
N HIS A 191 10.48 -14.98 18.40
CA HIS A 191 11.50 -15.82 17.76
C HIS A 191 11.81 -15.43 16.31
N VAL A 192 11.60 -14.17 15.92
CA VAL A 192 11.78 -13.77 14.52
C VAL A 192 13.25 -13.47 14.18
N TYR A 193 14.18 -13.38 15.15
CA TYR A 193 15.56 -12.96 14.88
C TYR A 193 16.58 -13.82 15.65
N ARG A 194 17.66 -14.24 14.98
CA ARG A 194 18.82 -14.89 15.62
C ARG A 194 19.86 -13.84 15.96
N VAL A 195 20.39 -13.91 17.19
CA VAL A 195 21.38 -12.96 17.70
C VAL A 195 22.72 -13.07 16.95
N ASP A 196 23.03 -14.27 16.48
CA ASP A 196 24.29 -14.57 15.78
C ASP A 196 24.41 -13.90 14.40
N ASP A 197 23.31 -13.35 13.86
CA ASP A 197 23.28 -12.70 12.55
C ASP A 197 23.75 -11.23 12.61
N PHE A 198 23.97 -10.67 13.80
CA PHE A 198 24.30 -9.26 13.97
C PHE A 198 25.80 -9.06 14.08
N ASN A 199 26.48 -8.81 12.96
CA ASN A 199 27.85 -8.32 13.01
C ASN A 199 27.85 -6.84 13.45
N GLU A 200 28.63 -6.50 14.48
CA GLU A 200 28.68 -5.15 15.08
C GLU A 200 29.69 -4.21 14.40
N GLN A 201 30.51 -4.70 13.47
CA GLN A 201 31.47 -3.85 12.76
C GLN A 201 30.78 -2.96 11.73
N GLU A 202 30.36 -1.78 12.19
CA GLU A 202 29.94 -0.66 11.35
C GLU A 202 31.19 0.10 10.88
N ASN A 203 31.67 -0.22 9.67
CA ASN A 203 32.67 0.61 8.99
C ASN A 203 31.96 1.86 8.47
N ASN A 204 32.26 3.01 9.06
CA ASN A 204 31.64 4.29 8.73
C ASN A 204 32.64 5.20 8.01
N GLU A 205 33.35 4.65 7.00
CA GLU A 205 34.40 5.39 6.28
C GLU A 205 33.85 6.55 5.45
N ASP A 206 32.59 6.47 5.02
CA ASP A 206 31.90 7.49 4.20
C ASP A 206 30.50 7.77 4.77
N PRO A 207 30.40 8.56 5.86
CA PRO A 207 29.12 8.80 6.54
C PRO A 207 28.22 9.73 5.73
N TRP A 208 26.91 9.47 5.76
CA TRP A 208 25.92 10.36 5.19
C TRP A 208 25.74 11.60 6.08
N VAL A 209 26.26 12.75 5.63
CA VAL A 209 26.17 14.03 6.34
C VAL A 209 25.19 14.97 5.63
N VAL A 210 24.15 15.41 6.34
CA VAL A 210 23.10 16.30 5.84
C VAL A 210 23.13 17.61 6.62
N ASN A 211 23.47 18.73 5.98
CA ASN A 211 23.56 20.04 6.63
C ASN A 211 24.42 20.03 7.91
N GLY A 212 25.55 19.30 7.89
CA GLY A 212 26.43 19.13 9.04
C GLY A 212 25.97 18.07 10.05
N ILE A 213 24.79 17.47 9.88
CA ILE A 213 24.27 16.39 10.73
C ILE A 213 24.76 15.05 10.18
N ASN A 214 25.44 14.27 11.00
CA ASN A 214 25.84 12.90 10.65
C ASN A 214 24.64 11.94 10.80
N ALA A 215 23.86 11.79 9.73
CA ALA A 215 22.67 10.93 9.70
C ALA A 215 23.04 9.45 9.89
N SER A 216 24.17 8.99 9.33
CA SER A 216 24.67 7.63 9.51
C SER A 216 24.89 7.28 10.98
N GLU A 217 25.44 8.19 11.80
CA GLU A 217 25.64 7.94 13.24
C GLU A 217 24.32 7.83 14.02
N HIS A 218 23.31 8.60 13.64
CA HIS A 218 21.98 8.49 14.25
C HIS A 218 21.32 7.15 13.91
N PHE A 219 21.44 6.70 12.66
CA PHE A 219 20.94 5.40 12.23
C PHE A 219 21.69 4.24 12.85
N ALA A 220 23.02 4.32 12.94
CA ALA A 220 23.86 3.39 13.67
C ALA A 220 23.41 3.26 15.14
N THR A 221 23.16 4.39 15.80
CA THR A 221 22.61 4.40 17.18
C THR A 221 21.23 3.74 17.25
N PHE A 222 20.33 4.05 16.32
CA PHE A 222 19.01 3.44 16.23
C PHE A 222 19.09 1.91 16.07
N ARG A 223 19.99 1.43 15.20
CA ARG A 223 20.24 0.01 14.97
C ARG A 223 20.84 -0.68 16.19
N ARG A 224 21.88 -0.12 16.83
CA ARG A 224 22.47 -0.68 18.05
C ARG A 224 21.43 -0.89 19.15
N GLN A 225 20.50 0.03 19.29
CA GLN A 225 19.35 -0.15 20.17
C GLN A 225 18.48 -1.32 19.70
N SER A 226 18.08 -1.37 18.43
CA SER A 226 17.29 -2.49 17.87
C SER A 226 17.95 -3.85 18.10
N VAL A 227 19.27 -3.96 17.92
CA VAL A 227 20.04 -5.19 18.21
C VAL A 227 19.91 -5.57 19.68
N LYS A 228 20.11 -4.63 20.62
CA LYS A 228 19.89 -4.87 22.06
C LYS A 228 18.46 -5.35 22.35
N GLY A 229 17.46 -4.78 21.69
CA GLY A 229 16.05 -5.19 21.80
C GLY A 229 15.81 -6.61 21.28
N ALA A 230 16.41 -6.95 20.14
CA ALA A 230 16.37 -8.28 19.55
C ALA A 230 17.03 -9.33 20.46
N THR A 231 18.20 -9.04 21.02
CA THR A 231 18.90 -9.92 21.98
C THR A 231 18.07 -10.18 23.24
N LYS A 232 17.34 -9.16 23.71
CA LYS A 232 16.40 -9.27 24.84
C LYS A 232 15.05 -9.90 24.44
N GLN A 233 14.85 -10.26 23.17
CA GLN A 233 13.59 -10.78 22.62
C GLN A 233 12.37 -9.88 22.90
N VAL A 234 12.59 -8.56 22.84
CA VAL A 234 11.53 -7.56 23.03
C VAL A 234 10.67 -7.48 21.77
N ASN A 235 9.38 -7.18 21.94
CA ASN A 235 8.50 -6.88 20.82
C ASN A 235 8.91 -5.55 20.19
N MET A 236 9.43 -5.58 18.96
CA MET A 236 9.92 -4.39 18.27
C MET A 236 8.96 -3.94 17.17
N SER A 237 8.91 -2.64 16.92
CA SER A 237 8.24 -2.04 15.76
C SER A 237 8.87 -2.50 14.44
N ASP A 238 8.15 -2.37 13.33
CA ASP A 238 8.67 -2.83 12.04
C ASP A 238 9.88 -2.01 11.56
N ALA A 239 9.94 -0.72 11.87
CA ALA A 239 11.13 0.10 11.58
C ALA A 239 12.37 -0.40 12.33
N ARG A 240 12.21 -0.79 13.60
CA ARG A 240 13.29 -1.43 14.39
C ARG A 240 13.72 -2.75 13.77
N VAL A 241 12.77 -3.57 13.33
CA VAL A 241 13.07 -4.83 12.64
C VAL A 241 13.86 -4.62 11.36
N LEU A 242 13.43 -3.68 10.52
CA LEU A 242 14.13 -3.33 9.28
C LEU A 242 15.55 -2.84 9.55
N SER A 243 15.77 -2.08 10.63
CA SER A 243 17.10 -1.60 10.99
C SER A 243 18.09 -2.71 11.34
N LEU A 244 17.61 -3.90 11.75
CA LEU A 244 18.48 -5.06 11.93
C LEU A 244 19.17 -5.44 10.61
N SER A 245 18.46 -5.28 9.48
CA SER A 245 18.97 -5.46 8.12
C SER A 245 19.51 -4.17 7.51
N HIS A 246 19.91 -3.19 8.33
CA HIS A 246 20.45 -1.89 7.89
C HIS A 246 19.48 -1.01 7.09
N ILE A 247 18.17 -1.29 7.16
CA ILE A 247 17.13 -0.52 6.47
C ILE A 247 16.52 0.48 7.46
N PHE A 248 16.65 1.77 7.16
CA PHE A 248 16.19 2.87 7.98
C PHE A 248 15.01 3.58 7.32
N VAL A 249 13.85 3.48 7.97
CA VAL A 249 12.61 4.05 7.44
C VAL A 249 12.56 5.56 7.71
N VAL A 250 12.39 6.36 6.66
CA VAL A 250 12.20 7.81 6.75
C VAL A 250 10.83 8.15 6.16
N CYS A 251 10.05 8.94 6.88
CA CYS A 251 8.71 9.36 6.43
C CYS A 251 8.30 10.68 7.07
N GLU A 252 7.30 11.36 6.51
CA GLU A 252 6.81 12.65 7.01
C GLU A 252 6.29 12.59 8.47
N GLN A 253 5.74 11.44 8.86
CA GLN A 253 5.28 11.18 10.22
C GLN A 253 6.47 10.70 11.06
N GLN A 254 7.09 11.63 11.78
CA GLN A 254 8.33 11.36 12.53
C GLN A 254 8.23 10.15 13.48
N ASP A 255 7.07 9.92 14.09
CA ASP A 255 6.79 8.80 15.01
C ASP A 255 6.89 7.41 14.36
N LEU A 256 6.73 7.33 13.03
CA LEU A 256 6.90 6.10 12.25
C LEU A 256 8.31 5.95 11.66
N SER A 257 9.19 6.94 11.85
CA SER A 257 10.54 6.96 11.28
C SER A 257 11.60 6.40 12.25
N ALA A 258 12.72 5.94 11.69
CA ALA A 258 13.95 5.66 12.42
C ALA A 258 14.50 6.91 13.17
N THR A 259 14.07 8.12 12.79
CA THR A 259 14.45 9.38 13.45
C THR A 259 13.44 9.84 14.50
N HIS A 260 12.54 8.99 14.99
CA HIS A 260 11.46 9.40 15.89
C HIS A 260 11.93 10.03 17.22
N ARG A 261 13.17 9.75 17.64
CA ARG A 261 13.79 10.32 18.86
C ARG A 261 14.67 11.54 18.61
N LEU A 262 14.86 11.94 17.35
CA LEU A 262 15.67 13.09 17.01
C LEU A 262 14.86 14.37 17.17
N ASP A 263 15.54 15.51 17.27
CA ASP A 263 14.86 16.79 17.20
C ASP A 263 14.11 16.94 15.86
N GLN A 264 12.96 17.62 15.90
CA GLN A 264 12.12 17.85 14.73
C GLN A 264 12.88 18.55 13.59
N CYS A 265 13.85 19.42 13.89
CA CYS A 265 14.68 20.08 12.89
C CYS A 265 15.62 19.09 12.17
N ILE A 266 16.21 18.16 12.92
CA ILE A 266 17.08 17.11 12.38
C ILE A 266 16.27 16.17 11.48
N HIS A 267 15.10 15.73 11.95
CA HIS A 267 14.20 14.90 11.16
C HIS A 267 13.82 15.56 9.82
N LYS A 268 13.44 16.85 9.86
CA LYS A 268 13.11 17.60 8.65
C LYS A 268 14.30 17.78 7.72
N ALA A 269 15.51 17.98 8.26
CA ALA A 269 16.72 18.08 7.44
C ALA A 269 16.99 16.76 6.70
N ILE A 270 16.92 15.62 7.39
CA ILE A 270 17.08 14.29 6.79
C ILE A 270 15.99 14.05 5.72
N LEU A 271 14.72 14.32 6.04
CA LEU A 271 13.60 14.15 5.11
C LEU A 271 13.73 15.05 3.86
N ALA A 272 14.19 16.29 4.02
CA ALA A 272 14.42 17.19 2.90
C ALA A 272 15.56 16.69 1.98
N ALA A 273 16.61 16.09 2.56
CA ALA A 273 17.71 15.53 1.80
C ALA A 273 17.34 14.27 0.98
N THR A 274 16.23 13.61 1.31
CA THR A 274 15.72 12.46 0.55
C THR A 274 14.74 12.84 -0.56
N ASP A 275 14.37 14.12 -0.68
CA ASP A 275 13.41 14.64 -1.68
C ASP A 275 12.16 13.74 -1.92
N PRO A 276 11.20 13.66 -0.96
CA PRO A 276 10.02 12.80 -1.10
C PRO A 276 9.09 13.17 -2.26
N LYS A 277 9.32 14.31 -2.92
CA LYS A 277 8.59 14.77 -4.11
C LYS A 277 9.41 14.65 -5.38
N GLN A 278 10.57 13.99 -5.35
CA GLN A 278 11.33 13.64 -6.54
C GLN A 278 10.39 12.93 -7.52
N ASN A 279 10.40 13.38 -8.78
CA ASN A 279 9.57 12.85 -9.87
C ASN A 279 8.05 12.92 -9.64
N TRP A 280 7.56 13.68 -8.65
CA TRP A 280 6.13 13.88 -8.47
C TRP A 280 5.59 14.80 -9.56
N VAL A 281 4.71 14.26 -10.40
CA VAL A 281 4.02 15.01 -11.45
C VAL A 281 2.52 14.91 -11.24
N ARG A 282 1.82 16.04 -11.39
CA ARG A 282 0.36 16.05 -11.32
C ARG A 282 -0.24 15.50 -12.61
N LEU A 283 -1.31 14.72 -12.49
CA LEU A 283 -2.09 14.24 -13.63
C LEU A 283 -2.58 15.44 -14.45
N PRO A 284 -2.47 15.40 -15.80
CA PRO A 284 -2.84 16.51 -16.67
C PRO A 284 -4.32 16.89 -16.52
N LYS A 285 -4.66 18.14 -16.85
CA LYS A 285 -6.02 18.65 -16.61
C LYS A 285 -7.03 17.92 -17.48
N LEU A 286 -6.65 17.58 -18.71
CA LEU A 286 -7.50 16.83 -19.62
C LEU A 286 -7.85 15.45 -19.06
N ALA A 287 -6.86 14.67 -18.60
CA ALA A 287 -7.11 13.37 -17.99
C ALA A 287 -7.95 13.44 -16.69
N ARG A 288 -7.77 14.50 -15.89
CA ARG A 288 -8.65 14.75 -14.73
C ARG A 288 -10.09 15.02 -15.13
N LYS A 289 -10.29 15.83 -16.17
CA LYS A 289 -11.62 16.09 -16.75
C LYS A 289 -12.28 14.79 -17.21
N TRP A 290 -11.55 13.92 -17.92
CA TRP A 290 -12.07 12.60 -18.33
C TRP A 290 -12.57 11.76 -17.15
N ILE A 291 -11.81 11.72 -16.06
CA ILE A 291 -12.21 10.99 -14.84
C ILE A 291 -13.46 11.62 -14.20
N MET A 292 -13.56 12.95 -14.18
CA MET A 292 -14.74 13.66 -13.68
C MET A 292 -15.99 13.38 -14.54
N ASP A 293 -15.85 13.45 -15.86
CA ASP A 293 -16.95 13.18 -16.80
C ASP A 293 -17.45 11.73 -16.64
N LEU A 294 -16.55 10.77 -16.40
CA LEU A 294 -16.91 9.38 -16.10
C LEU A 294 -17.60 9.22 -14.73
N ASP A 295 -17.14 9.94 -13.71
CA ASP A 295 -17.74 9.92 -12.37
C ASP A 295 -19.17 10.48 -12.39
N GLU A 296 -19.39 11.60 -13.09
CA GLU A 296 -20.71 12.18 -13.31
C GLU A 296 -21.63 11.22 -14.08
N ALA A 297 -21.11 10.61 -15.15
CA ALA A 297 -21.85 9.61 -15.90
C ALA A 297 -22.25 8.42 -15.02
N LEU A 298 -21.34 7.90 -14.20
CA LEU A 298 -21.60 6.81 -13.26
C LEU A 298 -22.67 7.17 -12.23
N ALA A 299 -22.69 8.41 -11.74
CA ALA A 299 -23.70 8.88 -10.80
C ALA A 299 -25.10 8.97 -11.44
N SER A 300 -25.18 9.21 -12.75
CA SER A 300 -26.45 9.33 -13.48
C SER A 300 -27.06 7.99 -13.92
N LEU A 301 -26.26 6.90 -13.96
CA LEU A 301 -26.67 5.63 -14.52
C LEU A 301 -27.44 4.76 -13.51
N PRO A 302 -28.55 4.10 -13.92
CA PRO A 302 -29.26 3.17 -13.05
C PRO A 302 -28.38 1.94 -12.75
N PHE A 303 -28.35 1.53 -11.48
CA PHE A 303 -27.45 0.52 -10.88
C PHE A 303 -27.39 -0.85 -11.61
N SER A 304 -28.33 -1.14 -12.51
CA SER A 304 -28.53 -2.47 -13.10
C SER A 304 -27.71 -2.76 -14.36
N ARG A 305 -27.25 -1.75 -15.13
CA ARG A 305 -26.41 -1.88 -16.35
C ARG A 305 -25.80 -0.50 -16.65
N PRO A 306 -24.49 -0.32 -16.97
CA PRO A 306 -24.03 -0.60 -18.34
C PRO A 306 -22.48 -0.64 -18.54
N ASN A 307 -21.81 -1.78 -18.34
CA ASN A 307 -20.34 -1.80 -18.51
C ASN A 307 -19.89 -1.43 -19.95
N ASN A 308 -20.70 -1.78 -20.96
CA ASN A 308 -20.38 -1.47 -22.37
C ASN A 308 -20.46 0.02 -22.70
N GLN A 309 -21.36 0.77 -22.06
CA GLN A 309 -21.48 2.22 -22.31
C GLN A 309 -20.29 2.95 -21.69
N LEU A 310 -19.93 2.60 -20.45
CA LEU A 310 -18.78 3.17 -19.76
C LEU A 310 -17.47 2.85 -20.49
N VAL A 311 -17.29 1.61 -20.95
CA VAL A 311 -16.12 1.24 -21.77
C VAL A 311 -16.09 2.03 -23.09
N ARG A 312 -17.24 2.26 -23.73
CA ARG A 312 -17.31 3.13 -24.92
C ARG A 312 -16.95 4.57 -24.59
N MET A 313 -17.44 5.12 -23.49
CA MET A 313 -17.11 6.48 -23.06
C MET A 313 -15.60 6.60 -22.78
N ALA A 314 -15.03 5.65 -22.05
CA ALA A 314 -13.59 5.60 -21.76
C ALA A 314 -12.75 5.49 -23.04
N ARG A 315 -13.17 4.70 -24.03
CA ARG A 315 -12.46 4.59 -25.32
C ARG A 315 -12.60 5.82 -26.22
N ASN A 316 -13.64 6.63 -26.01
CA ASN A 316 -13.81 7.86 -26.76
C ASN A 316 -12.93 8.99 -26.21
N LEU A 317 -12.30 8.81 -25.05
CA LEU A 317 -11.38 9.81 -24.47
C LEU A 317 -10.15 10.02 -25.37
N GLY A 318 -9.63 8.96 -25.99
CA GLY A 318 -8.48 9.05 -26.91
C GLY A 318 -8.78 9.75 -28.23
N ILE A 319 -10.04 9.92 -28.61
CA ILE A 319 -10.40 10.68 -29.83
C ILE A 319 -9.96 12.15 -29.68
N ASP A 320 -9.98 12.68 -28.45
CA ASP A 320 -9.51 14.04 -28.16
C ASP A 320 -7.98 14.17 -28.33
N LEU A 321 -7.22 13.07 -28.30
CA LEU A 321 -5.76 13.08 -28.50
C LEU A 321 -5.34 13.11 -29.97
N ASP A 322 -6.23 12.69 -30.87
CA ASP A 322 -5.98 12.69 -32.32
C ASP A 322 -6.23 14.06 -32.97
N ASP A 323 -6.86 14.99 -32.25
CA ASP A 323 -7.04 16.37 -32.70
C ASP A 323 -5.75 17.19 -32.41
N PRO A 324 -4.95 17.52 -33.44
CA PRO A 324 -3.69 18.25 -33.26
C PRO A 324 -3.90 19.66 -32.68
N ASP A 325 -5.12 20.22 -32.76
CA ASP A 325 -5.46 21.51 -32.19
C ASP A 325 -5.95 21.40 -30.72
N ALA A 326 -6.34 20.19 -30.27
CA ALA A 326 -6.83 19.94 -28.91
C ALA A 326 -5.72 19.56 -27.93
N VAL A 327 -4.59 19.01 -28.42
CA VAL A 327 -3.42 18.76 -27.58
C VAL A 327 -2.82 20.10 -27.16
N VAL A 328 -3.14 20.50 -25.93
CA VAL A 328 -2.54 21.66 -25.29
C VAL A 328 -1.03 21.47 -25.37
N VAL A 329 -0.34 22.43 -25.99
CA VAL A 329 1.12 22.45 -26.31
C VAL A 329 2.03 22.20 -25.09
N ASP A 330 1.47 22.04 -23.89
CA ASP A 330 2.14 21.96 -22.60
C ASP A 330 1.84 20.66 -21.80
N GLU A 331 0.96 19.77 -22.28
CA GLU A 331 0.67 18.50 -21.58
C GLU A 331 1.52 17.34 -22.14
N ASP A 332 2.10 16.53 -21.24
CA ASP A 332 2.89 15.35 -21.59
C ASP A 332 1.99 14.29 -22.26
N ARG A 333 2.14 14.14 -23.58
CA ARG A 333 1.38 13.20 -24.40
C ARG A 333 1.51 11.76 -23.92
N THR A 334 2.70 11.33 -23.52
CA THR A 334 2.92 9.96 -23.00
C THR A 334 2.15 9.76 -21.71
N MET A 335 2.10 10.78 -20.85
CA MET A 335 1.29 10.73 -19.63
C MET A 335 -0.21 10.62 -19.91
N LEU A 336 -0.72 11.36 -20.91
CA LEU A 336 -2.12 11.28 -21.34
C LEU A 336 -2.48 9.90 -21.89
N GLU A 337 -1.63 9.32 -22.75
CA GLU A 337 -1.82 7.99 -23.34
C GLU A 337 -1.83 6.88 -22.26
N CYS A 338 -0.91 6.95 -21.29
CA CYS A 338 -0.90 6.05 -20.14
C CYS A 338 -2.15 6.22 -19.25
N ALA A 339 -2.57 7.46 -18.99
CA ALA A 339 -3.76 7.74 -18.19
C ALA A 339 -5.03 7.23 -18.87
N GLU A 340 -5.19 7.45 -20.18
CA GLU A 340 -6.29 6.92 -20.98
C GLU A 340 -6.33 5.38 -20.90
N SER A 341 -5.20 4.73 -21.18
CA SER A 341 -5.08 3.27 -21.19
C SER A 341 -5.43 2.69 -19.81
N MET A 342 -4.97 3.33 -18.73
CA MET A 342 -5.31 2.97 -17.36
C MET A 342 -6.81 3.10 -17.08
N ILE A 343 -7.43 4.22 -17.48
CA ILE A 343 -8.88 4.45 -17.30
C ILE A 343 -9.69 3.38 -18.03
N VAL A 344 -9.39 3.14 -19.31
CA VAL A 344 -10.06 2.12 -20.13
C VAL A 344 -9.92 0.73 -19.52
N ALA A 345 -8.71 0.36 -19.09
CA ALA A 345 -8.43 -0.93 -18.49
C ALA A 345 -9.20 -1.12 -17.17
N MET A 346 -9.22 -0.09 -16.31
CA MET A 346 -9.95 -0.09 -15.03
C MET A 346 -11.47 -0.20 -15.22
N VAL A 347 -12.05 0.63 -16.09
CA VAL A 347 -13.49 0.58 -16.42
C VAL A 347 -13.87 -0.79 -16.99
N GLY A 348 -12.98 -1.39 -17.79
CA GLY A 348 -13.14 -2.76 -18.29
C GLY A 348 -13.22 -3.84 -17.20
N GLN A 349 -12.69 -3.59 -16.00
CA GLN A 349 -12.77 -4.53 -14.87
C GLN A 349 -14.03 -4.36 -14.01
N PHE A 350 -14.77 -3.26 -14.12
CA PHE A 350 -15.90 -2.97 -13.22
C PHE A 350 -16.95 -4.09 -13.16
N SER A 351 -17.29 -4.73 -14.29
CA SER A 351 -18.24 -5.86 -14.29
C SER A 351 -17.70 -7.13 -13.63
N LYS A 352 -16.39 -7.21 -13.40
CA LYS A 352 -15.72 -8.37 -12.79
C LYS A 352 -15.46 -8.17 -11.32
N TRP A 353 -15.63 -6.96 -10.80
CA TRP A 353 -15.44 -6.64 -9.39
C TRP A 353 -16.50 -7.35 -8.55
N ILE A 354 -16.11 -8.48 -7.98
CA ILE A 354 -16.96 -9.27 -7.09
C ILE A 354 -16.79 -8.72 -5.68
N SER A 355 -17.89 -8.30 -5.07
CA SER A 355 -17.90 -7.90 -3.67
C SER A 355 -17.84 -9.15 -2.79
N ASN A 356 -16.80 -9.23 -1.96
CA ASN A 356 -16.82 -9.81 -0.61
C ASN A 356 -15.94 -11.03 -0.30
N CYS A 357 -15.12 -11.56 -1.21
CA CYS A 357 -13.93 -12.36 -0.89
C CYS A 357 -13.15 -12.56 -2.20
N MET A 358 -11.89 -12.15 -2.27
CA MET A 358 -11.05 -12.45 -3.43
C MET A 358 -9.77 -13.13 -3.01
N LEU A 359 -9.43 -14.20 -3.73
CA LEU A 359 -8.08 -14.75 -3.75
C LEU A 359 -7.11 -13.65 -4.17
N GLU A 360 -5.89 -13.69 -3.64
CA GLU A 360 -4.83 -12.71 -3.93
C GLU A 360 -4.58 -12.51 -5.42
N THR A 361 -4.46 -13.60 -6.17
CA THR A 361 -4.31 -13.55 -7.64
C THR A 361 -5.50 -12.87 -8.33
N THR A 362 -6.72 -13.03 -7.81
CA THR A 362 -7.90 -12.37 -8.39
C THR A 362 -7.92 -10.89 -8.04
N PHE A 363 -7.56 -10.55 -6.80
CA PHE A 363 -7.41 -9.17 -6.35
C PHE A 363 -6.38 -8.41 -7.21
N ILE A 364 -5.20 -9.00 -7.42
CA ILE A 364 -4.14 -8.45 -8.27
C ILE A 364 -4.67 -8.18 -9.67
N LYS A 365 -5.23 -9.21 -10.33
CA LYS A 365 -5.70 -9.11 -11.72
C LYS A 365 -6.80 -8.08 -11.93
N GLN A 366 -7.70 -7.90 -10.96
CA GLN A 366 -8.88 -7.04 -11.12
C GLN A 366 -8.67 -5.60 -10.69
N TYR A 367 -7.82 -5.34 -9.68
CA TYR A 367 -7.73 -4.01 -9.06
C TYR A 367 -6.37 -3.35 -9.20
N LEU A 368 -5.30 -4.14 -9.29
CA LEU A 368 -3.94 -3.63 -9.22
C LEU A 368 -3.25 -3.66 -10.59
N LEU A 369 -3.34 -4.81 -11.28
CA LEU A 369 -2.66 -5.03 -12.55
C LEU A 369 -3.06 -4.01 -13.64
N PRO A 370 -4.35 -3.62 -13.80
CA PRO A 370 -4.70 -2.57 -14.75
C PRO A 370 -4.04 -1.22 -14.45
N LEU A 371 -3.72 -0.91 -13.18
CA LEU A 371 -3.00 0.31 -12.84
C LEU A 371 -1.51 0.16 -13.13
N ILE A 372 -0.91 -0.94 -12.67
CA ILE A 372 0.53 -1.21 -12.86
C ILE A 372 0.89 -1.30 -14.34
N GLU A 373 0.17 -2.10 -15.12
CA GLU A 373 0.51 -2.32 -16.54
C GLU A 373 0.36 -1.07 -17.40
N ASN A 374 -0.52 -0.14 -17.03
CA ASN A 374 -0.77 1.06 -17.84
C ASN A 374 -0.01 2.30 -17.34
N ALA A 375 0.32 2.36 -16.05
CA ALA A 375 1.09 3.47 -15.48
C ALA A 375 2.60 3.20 -15.44
N LEU A 376 3.03 1.93 -15.33
CA LEU A 376 4.44 1.57 -15.17
C LEU A 376 5.03 0.88 -16.41
N SER A 377 4.28 0.02 -17.10
CA SER A 377 4.82 -0.64 -18.29
C SER A 377 4.96 0.35 -19.44
N HIS A 378 6.16 0.43 -19.97
CA HIS A 378 6.54 1.22 -21.14
C HIS A 378 7.64 0.42 -21.86
N ASP A 379 8.04 0.82 -23.06
CA ASP A 379 8.99 0.07 -23.91
C ASP A 379 10.25 -0.48 -23.19
N GLU A 380 10.73 0.20 -22.13
CA GLU A 380 11.91 -0.21 -21.37
C GLU A 380 11.60 -0.94 -20.04
N LEU A 381 10.34 -0.93 -19.60
CA LEU A 381 9.90 -1.49 -18.32
C LEU A 381 8.88 -2.61 -18.54
N HIS A 382 9.19 -3.77 -18.01
CA HIS A 382 8.34 -4.94 -18.06
C HIS A 382 7.88 -5.29 -16.65
N CYS A 383 6.70 -5.92 -16.52
CA CYS A 383 6.21 -6.40 -15.24
C CYS A 383 5.86 -7.89 -15.30
N ARG A 384 6.10 -8.60 -14.20
CA ARG A 384 5.81 -10.03 -14.02
C ARG A 384 4.99 -10.24 -12.77
N VAL A 385 3.95 -11.08 -12.87
CA VAL A 385 3.04 -11.39 -11.77
C VAL A 385 3.26 -12.83 -11.29
N GLY A 386 3.18 -13.04 -9.97
CA GLY A 386 3.36 -14.33 -9.28
C GLY A 386 4.68 -14.41 -8.53
N GLU A 387 4.86 -15.46 -7.72
CA GLU A 387 6.04 -15.71 -6.86
C GLU A 387 7.34 -15.57 -7.63
N SER A 388 7.89 -14.35 -7.64
CA SER A 388 9.02 -14.01 -8.47
C SER A 388 10.24 -13.80 -7.61
N CYS A 389 11.23 -14.67 -7.79
CA CYS A 389 12.56 -14.49 -7.20
C CYS A 389 13.03 -13.08 -7.55
N VAL A 390 13.15 -12.27 -6.51
CA VAL A 390 13.67 -10.91 -6.58
C VAL A 390 15.18 -11.00 -6.69
N ALA A 391 15.78 -10.37 -7.69
CA ALA A 391 17.23 -10.27 -7.83
C ALA A 391 17.98 -11.63 -7.84
N ASN A 392 17.33 -12.70 -8.30
CA ASN A 392 17.82 -14.08 -8.21
C ASN A 392 18.02 -14.61 -6.77
N SER A 393 17.36 -14.01 -5.78
CA SER A 393 17.30 -14.53 -4.42
C SER A 393 16.48 -15.83 -4.38
N ASP A 394 17.04 -16.86 -3.73
CA ASP A 394 16.35 -18.15 -3.54
C ASP A 394 15.21 -18.07 -2.51
N ASN A 395 15.17 -17.01 -1.70
CA ASN A 395 14.35 -16.96 -0.48
C ASN A 395 13.34 -15.81 -0.44
N LEU A 396 13.40 -14.88 -1.40
CA LEU A 396 12.57 -13.68 -1.43
C LEU A 396 11.77 -13.60 -2.72
N PHE A 397 10.45 -13.55 -2.54
CA PHE A 397 9.46 -13.64 -3.61
C PHE A 397 8.48 -12.49 -3.47
N ALA A 398 8.50 -11.57 -4.42
CA ALA A 398 7.49 -10.53 -4.56
C ALA A 398 6.30 -11.06 -5.37
N ASP A 399 5.11 -10.50 -5.13
CA ASP A 399 3.89 -10.84 -5.85
C ASP A 399 3.88 -10.26 -7.27
N ILE A 400 4.51 -9.08 -7.44
CA ILE A 400 4.75 -8.45 -8.73
C ILE A 400 6.16 -7.84 -8.70
N VAL A 401 6.88 -8.00 -9.80
CA VAL A 401 8.17 -7.34 -10.03
C VAL A 401 8.08 -6.55 -11.33
N CYS A 402 8.55 -5.31 -11.35
CA CYS A 402 8.84 -4.62 -12.61
C CYS A 402 10.36 -4.48 -12.79
N TYR A 403 10.81 -4.67 -14.01
CA TYR A 403 12.22 -4.84 -14.36
C TYR A 403 12.55 -4.21 -15.71
N HIS A 404 13.83 -3.95 -15.93
CA HIS A 404 14.40 -3.53 -17.20
C HIS A 404 15.29 -4.65 -17.75
N GLU A 405 15.17 -4.95 -19.05
CA GLU A 405 15.95 -5.98 -19.74
C GLU A 405 16.57 -5.40 -21.02
N PRO A 406 17.71 -4.69 -20.92
CA PRO A 406 18.33 -4.04 -22.07
C PRO A 406 18.88 -5.04 -23.11
N MET A 407 19.14 -6.28 -22.69
CA MET A 407 19.61 -7.38 -23.53
C MET A 407 18.97 -8.69 -23.05
N GLU A 408 18.71 -9.61 -23.98
CA GLU A 408 18.10 -10.91 -23.66
C GLU A 408 18.89 -11.64 -22.56
N GLY A 409 18.19 -11.99 -21.48
CA GLY A 409 18.76 -12.67 -20.32
C GLY A 409 19.44 -11.75 -19.29
N GLN A 410 19.57 -10.45 -19.56
CA GLN A 410 20.15 -9.48 -18.62
C GLN A 410 19.05 -8.67 -17.94
N ARG A 411 18.50 -9.23 -16.86
CA ARG A 411 17.37 -8.62 -16.13
C ARG A 411 17.82 -7.78 -14.93
N PHE A 412 17.26 -6.59 -14.80
CA PHE A 412 17.43 -5.70 -13.66
C PHE A 412 16.08 -5.42 -13.02
N ASP A 413 15.84 -5.97 -11.83
CA ASP A 413 14.62 -5.69 -11.08
C ASP A 413 14.67 -4.24 -10.55
N LEU A 414 13.53 -3.52 -10.54
CA LEU A 414 13.46 -2.09 -10.19
C LEU A 414 12.29 -1.76 -9.24
N LEU A 415 11.26 -2.60 -9.22
CA LEU A 415 10.11 -2.51 -8.33
C LEU A 415 9.80 -3.86 -7.69
N ALA A 416 9.63 -3.89 -6.38
CA ALA A 416 9.04 -5.00 -5.64
C ALA A 416 7.63 -4.64 -5.14
N VAL A 417 6.66 -5.52 -5.37
CA VAL A 417 5.27 -5.34 -4.92
C VAL A 417 4.84 -6.48 -4.02
N GLU A 418 4.34 -6.14 -2.84
CA GLU A 418 3.73 -7.09 -1.90
C GLU A 418 2.24 -6.79 -1.74
N VAL A 419 1.39 -7.80 -1.92
CA VAL A 419 -0.06 -7.66 -1.95
C VAL A 419 -0.70 -8.51 -0.86
N LYS A 420 -1.60 -7.90 -0.11
CA LYS A 420 -2.38 -8.54 0.95
C LYS A 420 -3.85 -8.14 0.81
N PRO A 421 -4.72 -9.02 0.29
CA PRO A 421 -6.12 -8.69 0.06
C PRO A 421 -6.86 -8.32 1.35
N ALA A 422 -7.92 -7.51 1.23
CA ALA A 422 -8.65 -6.93 2.37
C ALA A 422 -9.25 -7.96 3.34
N ILE A 423 -9.45 -9.19 2.88
CA ILE A 423 -10.17 -10.26 3.59
C ILE A 423 -9.23 -11.35 4.10
N SER A 424 -7.93 -11.13 3.96
CA SER A 424 -6.92 -11.92 4.64
C SER A 424 -6.47 -11.15 5.87
N PRO A 425 -7.22 -11.13 7.00
CA PRO A 425 -6.63 -10.82 8.31
C PRO A 425 -5.75 -12.01 8.68
N GLY A 426 -4.70 -12.22 7.88
CA GLY A 426 -3.70 -13.23 8.10
C GLY A 426 -3.04 -12.91 9.42
N SER A 427 -3.17 -13.84 10.35
CA SER A 427 -2.44 -13.91 11.60
C SER A 427 -0.95 -14.13 11.30
N ASN A 428 -0.30 -13.18 10.62
CA ASN A 428 1.14 -13.18 10.43
C ASN A 428 1.76 -12.96 11.81
N LYS A 429 1.88 -14.06 12.55
CA LYS A 429 2.61 -14.12 13.83
C LYS A 429 4.10 -13.85 13.62
N GLY A 430 4.59 -13.85 12.38
CA GLY A 430 5.97 -13.62 12.01
C GLY A 430 6.25 -12.18 11.56
N GLU A 431 6.92 -12.08 10.42
CA GLU A 431 7.33 -10.84 9.76
C GLU A 431 6.12 -10.14 9.11
N SER A 432 6.07 -8.81 9.19
CA SER A 432 5.02 -8.04 8.54
C SER A 432 5.33 -7.87 7.05
N ASP A 433 4.30 -7.62 6.25
CA ASP A 433 4.44 -7.42 4.80
C ASP A 433 5.23 -6.13 4.48
N PHE A 434 5.20 -5.15 5.40
CA PHE A 434 6.04 -3.95 5.33
C PHE A 434 7.52 -4.27 5.53
N VAL A 435 7.87 -5.15 6.48
CA VAL A 435 9.26 -5.61 6.62
C VAL A 435 9.69 -6.42 5.40
N LYS A 436 8.79 -7.27 4.88
CA LYS A 436 9.06 -8.10 3.70
C LYS A 436 9.43 -7.26 2.48
N VAL A 437 8.60 -6.27 2.12
CA VAL A 437 8.88 -5.39 0.96
C VAL A 437 10.19 -4.60 1.15
N GLY A 438 10.50 -4.15 2.38
CA GLY A 438 11.77 -3.47 2.64
C GLY A 438 12.99 -4.37 2.38
N LYS A 439 12.93 -5.65 2.80
CA LYS A 439 14.00 -6.62 2.52
C LYS A 439 14.11 -6.95 1.03
N GLU A 440 12.98 -7.09 0.33
CA GLU A 440 12.98 -7.30 -1.12
C GLU A 440 13.62 -6.13 -1.86
N MET A 441 13.26 -4.89 -1.52
CA MET A 441 13.88 -3.69 -2.10
C MET A 441 15.39 -3.64 -1.86
N LYS A 442 15.84 -4.01 -0.66
CA LYS A 442 17.27 -4.07 -0.32
C LYS A 442 18.03 -5.06 -1.22
N GLU A 443 17.49 -6.24 -1.46
CA GLU A 443 18.14 -7.24 -2.32
C GLU A 443 18.21 -6.77 -3.77
N VAL A 444 17.20 -6.04 -4.25
CA VAL A 444 17.27 -5.39 -5.56
C VAL A 444 18.38 -4.34 -5.58
N VAL A 445 18.48 -3.48 -4.56
CA VAL A 445 19.58 -2.50 -4.45
C VAL A 445 20.93 -3.20 -4.48
N ASP A 446 21.11 -4.25 -3.68
CA ASP A 446 22.35 -5.01 -3.63
C ASP A 446 22.71 -5.64 -4.98
N ALA A 447 21.73 -6.21 -5.69
CA ALA A 447 21.95 -6.76 -7.02
C ALA A 447 22.29 -5.71 -8.06
N LEU A 448 21.71 -4.50 -7.98
CA LEU A 448 22.09 -3.39 -8.85
C LEU A 448 23.53 -2.92 -8.56
N ILE A 449 23.95 -2.86 -7.30
CA ILE A 449 25.33 -2.55 -6.90
C ILE A 449 26.29 -3.63 -7.41
N LEU A 450 25.92 -4.91 -7.25
CA LEU A 450 26.67 -6.06 -7.79
C LEU A 450 26.74 -6.07 -9.31
N ALA A 451 25.77 -5.46 -9.99
CA ALA A 451 25.83 -5.26 -11.43
C ALA A 451 26.63 -4.01 -11.84
N GLY A 452 27.16 -3.24 -10.88
CA GLY A 452 27.95 -2.04 -11.12
C GLY A 452 27.11 -0.78 -11.38
N VAL A 453 25.82 -0.79 -11.09
CA VAL A 453 24.96 0.40 -11.21
C VAL A 453 25.34 1.41 -10.12
N GLU A 454 25.61 2.64 -10.52
CA GLU A 454 25.98 3.70 -9.58
C GLU A 454 24.75 4.32 -8.92
N HIS A 455 24.81 4.50 -7.59
CA HIS A 455 23.74 5.11 -6.80
C HIS A 455 22.34 4.52 -7.10
N PRO A 456 22.13 3.21 -7.06
CA PRO A 456 20.85 2.64 -7.49
C PRO A 456 19.69 3.13 -6.62
N GLN A 457 18.56 3.39 -7.27
CA GLN A 457 17.27 3.68 -6.63
C GLN A 457 16.29 2.57 -6.99
N VAL A 458 15.59 2.06 -6.00
CA VAL A 458 14.59 0.98 -6.14
C VAL A 458 13.30 1.44 -5.52
N VAL A 459 12.17 1.07 -6.11
CA VAL A 459 10.85 1.42 -5.59
C VAL A 459 10.13 0.20 -5.02
N GLY A 460 9.19 0.46 -4.11
CA GLY A 460 8.39 -0.55 -3.45
C GLY A 460 6.92 -0.15 -3.41
N LEU A 461 6.04 -1.14 -3.57
CA LEU A 461 4.59 -0.93 -3.46
C LEU A 461 4.01 -1.98 -2.50
N LEU A 462 3.52 -1.53 -1.35
CA LEU A 462 2.79 -2.38 -0.41
C LEU A 462 1.29 -2.16 -0.57
N VAL A 463 0.54 -3.23 -0.83
CA VAL A 463 -0.91 -3.19 -1.00
C VAL A 463 -1.58 -3.93 0.16
N GLN A 464 -2.24 -3.18 1.05
CA GLN A 464 -3.00 -3.71 2.19
C GLN A 464 -4.49 -3.46 2.00
N GLY A 465 -5.18 -4.51 1.55
CA GLY A 465 -6.52 -4.40 1.02
C GLY A 465 -6.54 -3.41 -0.14
N PHE A 466 -7.30 -2.33 0.01
CA PHE A 466 -7.39 -1.27 -0.98
C PHE A 466 -6.49 -0.06 -0.67
N SER A 467 -5.65 -0.14 0.36
CA SER A 467 -4.66 0.91 0.65
C SER A 467 -3.33 0.55 0.02
N CYS A 468 -2.75 1.47 -0.72
CA CYS A 468 -1.44 1.31 -1.35
C CYS A 468 -0.46 2.29 -0.71
N PHE A 469 0.74 1.81 -0.40
CA PHE A 469 1.83 2.58 0.17
C PHE A 469 3.04 2.48 -0.77
N THR A 470 3.60 3.62 -1.10
CA THR A 470 4.71 3.76 -2.06
C THR A 470 5.99 4.10 -1.33
N TYR A 471 7.08 3.46 -1.73
CA TYR A 471 8.38 3.61 -1.11
C TYR A 471 9.47 3.74 -2.16
N GLU A 472 10.55 4.40 -1.77
CA GLU A 472 11.82 4.42 -2.46
C GLU A 472 12.90 3.90 -1.50
N MET A 473 13.88 3.17 -2.02
CA MET A 473 15.08 2.81 -1.29
C MET A 473 16.33 3.26 -2.02
N THR A 474 17.21 3.92 -1.27
CA THR A 474 18.53 4.37 -1.71
C THR A 474 19.61 3.93 -0.72
N LEU A 475 20.88 4.00 -1.13
CA LEU A 475 22.05 3.70 -0.29
C LEU A 475 22.99 4.93 -0.26
N PRO A 476 22.65 6.00 0.48
CA PRO A 476 23.45 7.22 0.53
C PRO A 476 24.85 7.06 1.13
N ALA A 477 25.07 6.01 1.93
CA ALA A 477 26.36 5.69 2.57
C ALA A 477 26.50 4.17 2.76
N ASP A 478 27.72 3.70 3.07
CA ASP A 478 28.00 2.30 3.37
C ASP A 478 27.03 1.76 4.44
N GLY A 479 26.32 0.67 4.11
CA GLY A 479 25.41 -0.01 5.02
C GLY A 479 24.27 0.87 5.56
N THR A 480 23.92 1.96 4.88
CA THR A 480 22.86 2.88 5.29
C THR A 480 21.76 2.87 4.25
N TYR A 481 20.91 1.84 4.24
CA TYR A 481 19.79 1.77 3.29
C TYR A 481 18.65 2.65 3.81
N VAL A 482 18.29 3.70 3.07
CA VAL A 482 17.21 4.61 3.45
C VAL A 482 15.95 4.23 2.68
N MET A 483 14.93 3.78 3.40
CA MET A 483 13.61 3.47 2.85
C MET A 483 12.67 4.66 3.09
N LEU A 484 12.48 5.49 2.08
CA LEU A 484 11.62 6.67 2.12
C LEU A 484 10.18 6.31 1.79
N HIS A 485 9.23 6.70 2.65
CA HIS A 485 7.80 6.64 2.32
C HIS A 485 7.39 7.84 1.47
N LEU A 486 7.09 7.59 0.19
CA LEU A 486 6.71 8.61 -0.79
C LEU A 486 5.25 9.05 -0.62
N GLY A 487 4.38 8.12 -0.23
CA GLY A 487 3.00 8.42 0.13
C GLY A 487 2.05 7.26 -0.05
N LYS A 488 0.75 7.59 0.00
CA LYS A 488 -0.35 6.64 0.11
C LYS A 488 -1.49 7.00 -0.81
N PHE A 489 -2.04 6.01 -1.49
CA PHE A 489 -3.30 6.13 -2.24
C PHE A 489 -4.25 4.97 -1.95
N SER A 490 -5.46 5.05 -2.50
CA SER A 490 -6.47 4.01 -2.34
C SER A 490 -6.95 3.52 -3.70
N LEU A 491 -7.02 2.20 -3.85
CA LEU A 491 -7.58 1.54 -5.03
C LEU A 491 -9.11 1.76 -5.05
N PRO A 492 -9.70 2.00 -6.24
CA PRO A 492 -11.15 1.99 -6.39
C PRO A 492 -11.74 0.65 -5.92
N ARG A 493 -12.83 0.69 -5.15
CA ARG A 493 -13.50 -0.52 -4.61
C ARG A 493 -14.78 -0.86 -5.36
N SER A 494 -15.35 0.14 -6.02
CA SER A 494 -16.58 0.10 -6.78
C SER A 494 -16.49 1.17 -7.87
N PRO A 495 -17.30 1.09 -8.94
CA PRO A 495 -17.29 2.09 -9.99
C PRO A 495 -17.41 3.53 -9.48
N SER A 496 -18.21 3.75 -8.43
CA SER A 496 -18.38 5.06 -7.77
C SER A 496 -17.11 5.64 -7.12
N HIS A 497 -16.00 4.89 -7.10
CA HIS A 497 -14.71 5.34 -6.59
C HIS A 497 -13.73 5.69 -7.73
N ILE A 498 -14.20 5.90 -8.96
CA ILE A 498 -13.32 6.24 -10.09
C ILE A 498 -12.56 7.55 -9.85
N ALA A 499 -13.12 8.48 -9.07
CA ALA A 499 -12.47 9.71 -8.63
C ALA A 499 -11.17 9.49 -7.80
N LEU A 500 -10.86 8.26 -7.38
CA LEU A 500 -9.59 7.91 -6.72
C LEU A 500 -8.43 7.67 -7.71
N LEU A 501 -8.72 7.49 -9.01
CA LEU A 501 -7.72 7.22 -10.03
C LEU A 501 -6.64 8.30 -10.18
N PRO A 502 -6.92 9.62 -10.07
CA PRO A 502 -5.89 10.64 -10.23
C PRO A 502 -4.74 10.45 -9.23
N ASN A 503 -5.06 10.29 -7.94
CA ASN A 503 -4.04 10.10 -6.91
C ASN A 503 -3.29 8.77 -7.10
N SER A 504 -3.99 7.72 -7.54
CA SER A 504 -3.37 6.42 -7.82
C SER A 504 -2.36 6.52 -8.95
N PHE A 505 -2.73 7.22 -10.03
CA PHE A 505 -1.85 7.45 -11.17
C PHE A 505 -0.63 8.29 -10.81
N GLU A 506 -0.81 9.41 -10.11
CA GLU A 506 0.30 10.31 -9.73
C GLU A 506 1.36 9.60 -8.90
N HIS A 507 0.95 8.76 -7.94
CA HIS A 507 1.88 7.95 -7.17
C HIS A 507 2.60 6.89 -8.01
N LEU A 508 1.89 6.17 -8.89
CA LEU A 508 2.52 5.20 -9.78
C LEU A 508 3.46 5.89 -10.79
N TRP A 509 3.09 7.07 -11.28
CA TRP A 509 3.93 7.85 -12.17
C TRP A 509 5.21 8.34 -11.48
N GLN A 510 5.13 8.74 -10.21
CA GLN A 510 6.30 9.05 -9.41
C GLN A 510 7.25 7.84 -9.33
N LEU A 511 6.70 6.64 -9.07
CA LEU A 511 7.51 5.41 -9.07
C LEU A 511 8.15 5.16 -10.44
N ARG A 512 7.41 5.37 -11.54
CA ARG A 512 7.94 5.25 -12.89
C ARG A 512 9.12 6.19 -13.12
N GLY A 513 9.02 7.46 -12.73
CA GLY A 513 10.12 8.42 -12.88
C GLY A 513 11.39 7.95 -12.16
N ILE A 514 11.27 7.48 -10.92
CA ILE A 514 12.42 6.95 -10.15
C ILE A 514 13.02 5.72 -10.84
N MET A 515 12.19 4.79 -11.34
CA MET A 515 12.68 3.63 -12.09
C MET A 515 13.42 4.04 -13.37
N MET A 516 12.89 5.01 -14.12
CA MET A 516 13.52 5.50 -15.35
C MET A 516 14.88 6.17 -15.09
N ASP A 517 15.04 6.87 -13.97
CA ASP A 517 16.33 7.41 -13.54
C ASP A 517 17.36 6.27 -13.33
N THR A 518 16.94 5.14 -12.75
CA THR A 518 17.80 3.95 -12.59
C THR A 518 18.07 3.25 -13.93
N VAL A 519 17.09 3.19 -14.84
CA VAL A 519 17.28 2.65 -16.20
C VAL A 519 18.34 3.43 -16.98
N GLN A 520 18.36 4.76 -16.85
CA GLN A 520 19.42 5.59 -17.46
C GLN A 520 20.81 5.29 -16.88
N ARG A 521 20.89 4.99 -15.57
CA ARG A 521 22.15 4.59 -14.90
C ARG A 521 22.61 3.21 -15.36
N ILE A 522 21.68 2.26 -15.52
CA ILE A 522 21.97 0.94 -16.11
C ILE A 522 22.52 1.09 -17.53
N SER A 523 21.86 1.89 -18.35
CA SER A 523 22.31 2.18 -19.73
C SER A 523 23.71 2.82 -19.76
N THR A 524 23.99 3.73 -18.84
CA THR A 524 25.30 4.38 -18.71
C THR A 524 26.38 3.38 -18.29
N MET A 525 26.07 2.52 -17.31
CA MET A 525 26.94 1.44 -16.86
C MET A 525 27.31 0.51 -18.03
N ILE A 526 26.31 0.04 -18.80
CA ILE A 526 26.53 -0.84 -19.96
C ILE A 526 27.43 -0.17 -21.01
N ARG A 527 27.17 1.11 -21.34
CA ARG A 527 27.98 1.86 -22.33
C ARG A 527 29.42 2.09 -21.87
N SER A 528 29.65 2.23 -20.57
CA SER A 528 30.97 2.48 -20.00
C SER A 528 31.92 1.27 -20.01
N ASN A 529 31.43 0.10 -20.44
CA ASN A 529 32.22 -1.13 -20.63
C ASN A 529 32.96 -1.60 -19.35
N GLY A 530 32.36 -1.38 -18.17
CA GLY A 530 32.81 -2.00 -16.93
C GLY A 530 34.27 -1.75 -16.59
N ARG A 531 34.67 -0.48 -16.38
CA ARG A 531 35.94 -0.20 -15.67
C ARG A 531 35.86 -0.85 -14.27
N HIS A 532 36.37 -2.07 -14.15
CA HIS A 532 36.24 -2.94 -12.97
C HIS A 532 36.85 -2.36 -11.70
N ASP A 533 37.78 -1.41 -11.80
CA ASP A 533 38.51 -0.90 -10.62
C ASP A 533 37.62 -0.17 -9.61
N GLN A 534 36.48 0.38 -10.03
CA GLN A 534 35.54 1.06 -9.12
C GLN A 534 34.56 0.11 -8.43
N TYR A 535 34.42 -1.11 -8.95
CA TYR A 535 33.48 -2.13 -8.49
C TYR A 535 33.82 -2.66 -7.09
N HIS A 536 35.10 -2.96 -6.84
CA HIS A 536 35.54 -3.52 -5.57
C HIS A 536 35.29 -2.60 -4.36
N ARG A 537 35.25 -1.29 -4.56
CA ARG A 537 35.03 -0.33 -3.47
C ARG A 537 33.58 -0.33 -2.97
N ARG A 538 32.60 -0.66 -3.83
CA ARG A 538 31.17 -0.61 -3.48
C ARG A 538 30.60 -1.93 -2.98
N LEU A 539 31.26 -3.06 -3.22
CA LEU A 539 30.88 -4.32 -2.57
C LEU A 539 30.93 -4.22 -1.04
N ALA A 540 31.88 -3.45 -0.50
CA ALA A 540 31.99 -3.18 0.93
C ALA A 540 30.74 -2.47 1.50
N TRP A 541 29.99 -1.76 0.64
CA TRP A 541 28.80 -1.01 1.03
C TRP A 541 27.60 -1.90 1.31
N THR A 542 27.55 -3.07 0.67
CA THR A 542 26.47 -4.03 0.88
C THR A 542 26.64 -4.71 2.24
N LYS A 543 25.55 -4.85 2.98
CA LYS A 543 25.52 -5.60 4.25
C LYS A 543 24.58 -6.78 4.10
N SER A 544 24.91 -7.92 4.71
CA SER A 544 24.02 -9.09 4.64
C SER A 544 22.65 -8.76 5.25
N THR A 545 21.59 -9.16 4.55
CA THR A 545 20.23 -9.09 5.09
C THR A 545 20.12 -10.10 6.24
N CYS A 546 19.53 -9.71 7.37
CA CYS A 546 19.22 -10.69 8.41
C CYS A 546 18.17 -11.65 7.85
N LEU A 547 18.60 -12.87 7.58
CA LEU A 547 17.78 -13.92 7.00
C LEU A 547 16.59 -14.21 7.92
N ARG A 548 15.51 -14.73 7.32
CA ARG A 548 14.44 -15.29 8.14
C ARG A 548 15.05 -16.38 9.02
N PRO A 549 14.66 -16.48 10.30
CA PRO A 549 15.02 -17.63 11.09
C PRO A 549 14.51 -18.83 10.30
N ASP A 550 15.39 -19.81 10.06
CA ASP A 550 14.98 -21.06 9.45
C ASP A 550 13.68 -21.44 10.13
N VAL A 551 12.60 -21.59 9.34
CA VAL A 551 11.46 -22.32 9.84
C VAL A 551 12.07 -23.67 10.14
N VAL A 552 12.43 -23.90 11.40
CA VAL A 552 12.89 -25.19 11.90
C VAL A 552 11.73 -26.08 11.53
N LYS A 553 11.85 -26.74 10.38
CA LYS A 553 10.90 -27.74 9.91
C LYS A 553 11.04 -28.77 11.00
N GLY A 554 10.15 -28.71 11.98
CA GLY A 554 10.23 -29.58 13.15
C GLY A 554 10.48 -30.97 12.62
N GLU A 555 11.65 -31.52 12.93
CA GLU A 555 11.93 -32.92 12.70
C GLU A 555 10.81 -33.65 13.41
N LYS A 556 9.91 -34.23 12.61
CA LYS A 556 8.75 -34.97 13.07
C LYS A 556 9.12 -36.42 13.29
#